data_AF-A0A1X7UMH1-F1
#
_entry.id   AF-A0A1X7UMH1-F1
#
_cell.length_a   1.000
_cell.length_b   1.000
_cell.length_c   1.000
_cell.angle_alpha   90.00
_cell.angle_beta   90.00
_cell.angle_gamma   90.00
#
_symmetry.space_group_name_H-M   'P 1'
#
loop_
_entity.id
_entity.type
_entity.pdbx_description
1 polymer ?
#
loop_
_entity_poly.entity_id
_entity_poly.type
_entity_poly.pdbx_seq_one_letter_code
_entity_poly.pdbx_strand_id
1 'polypeptide(L)'
;MICPDVRLQACPPLNISGDCKSLFEDGNTTSGVYTVNPDGGTPFEVYCDMETDGGGWTVFQRRQDGSVDFYRYWADYENGFGDLTGEFWLGLSKIHRLTKEGSNTLRVDLGDFEGNTTYANYSTFNC
;
A
#
# COMPACT_ATOMS: atom_id res chain seq x y z
N MET A 1 8.63 23.12 38.27
CA MET A 1 9.44 23.49 37.09
C MET A 1 8.46 23.95 36.03
N ILE A 2 8.47 25.25 35.76
CA ILE A 2 7.45 25.96 34.97
C ILE A 2 8.00 26.08 33.55
N CYS A 3 7.25 25.66 32.53
CA CYS A 3 7.64 25.89 31.14
C CYS A 3 7.44 27.37 30.81
N PRO A 4 8.49 28.12 30.41
CA PRO A 4 8.32 29.50 30.00
C PRO A 4 7.78 29.55 28.57
N ASP A 5 7.00 30.60 28.33
CA ASP A 5 6.34 31.01 27.10
C ASP A 5 7.30 30.98 25.88
N VAL A 6 7.09 30.03 24.96
CA VAL A 6 7.64 30.07 23.60
C VAL A 6 6.49 29.74 22.65
N ARG A 7 6.16 30.74 21.83
CA ARG A 7 5.26 30.80 20.66
C ARG A 7 4.88 29.44 20.05
N LEU A 8 3.61 29.32 19.66
CA LEU A 8 3.03 28.23 18.86
C LEU A 8 3.89 27.89 17.63
N GLN A 9 4.93 27.09 17.80
CA GLN A 9 5.57 26.40 16.70
C GLN A 9 4.60 25.28 16.32
N ALA A 10 3.99 25.38 15.14
CA ALA A 10 3.20 24.30 14.58
C ALA A 10 3.99 22.99 14.69
N CYS A 11 3.34 21.90 15.09
CA CYS A 11 3.93 20.58 15.02
C CYS A 11 4.55 20.41 13.62
N PRO A 12 5.82 19.97 13.49
CA PRO A 12 6.37 19.69 12.17
C PRO A 12 5.39 18.74 11.47
N PRO A 13 5.09 18.96 10.17
CA PRO A 13 4.17 18.08 9.47
C PRO A 13 4.67 16.65 9.65
N LEU A 14 3.77 15.75 10.04
CA LEU A 14 4.07 14.31 10.01
C LEU A 14 4.58 14.03 8.61
N ASN A 15 5.84 13.63 8.48
CA ASN A 15 6.42 13.21 7.22
C ASN A 15 5.79 11.87 6.87
N ILE A 16 4.58 11.90 6.31
CA ILE A 16 3.88 10.70 5.90
C ILE A 16 4.60 10.20 4.66
N SER A 17 5.22 9.04 4.81
CA SER A 17 5.95 8.37 3.75
C SER A 17 5.06 8.11 2.53
N GLY A 18 5.61 8.24 1.33
CA GLY A 18 4.83 8.21 0.09
C GLY A 18 4.24 6.84 -0.24
N ASP A 19 4.95 5.78 0.11
CA ASP A 19 4.62 4.39 -0.20
C ASP A 19 5.30 3.41 0.77
N CYS A 20 5.03 2.12 0.61
CA CYS A 20 5.67 1.07 1.41
C CYS A 20 7.19 1.00 1.21
N LYS A 21 7.72 1.42 0.04
CA LYS A 21 9.15 1.38 -0.22
C LYS A 21 9.89 2.38 0.64
N SER A 22 9.38 3.60 0.69
CA SER A 22 9.89 4.69 1.51
C SER A 22 9.79 4.34 3.00
N LEU A 23 8.67 3.74 3.44
CA LEU A 23 8.52 3.25 4.82
C LEU A 23 9.57 2.20 5.19
N PHE A 24 9.86 1.29 4.26
CA PHE A 24 10.87 0.25 4.45
C PHE A 24 12.28 0.85 4.59
N GLU A 25 12.62 1.83 3.76
CA GLU A 25 13.88 2.57 3.83
C GLU A 25 14.03 3.39 5.12
N ASP A 26 12.91 3.86 5.68
CA ASP A 26 12.84 4.50 7.00
C ASP A 26 12.97 3.50 8.17
N GLY A 27 13.13 2.20 7.89
CA GLY A 27 13.37 1.14 8.87
C GLY A 27 12.14 0.34 9.30
N ASN A 28 10.97 0.56 8.69
CA ASN A 28 9.79 -0.26 8.94
C ASN A 28 9.90 -1.59 8.19
N THR A 29 10.29 -2.64 8.89
CA THR A 29 10.64 -3.94 8.29
C THR A 29 9.62 -5.05 8.58
N THR A 30 8.50 -4.72 9.21
CA THR A 30 7.44 -5.69 9.54
C THR A 30 6.26 -5.52 8.60
N SER A 31 5.77 -6.61 8.03
CA SER A 31 4.58 -6.56 7.18
C SER A 31 3.34 -6.17 7.98
N GLY A 32 2.46 -5.36 7.38
CA GLY A 32 1.27 -4.87 8.07
C GLY A 32 0.56 -3.73 7.36
N VAL A 33 -0.44 -3.16 8.03
CA VAL A 33 -1.18 -2.00 7.50
C VAL A 33 -0.47 -0.71 7.90
N TYR A 34 -0.23 0.15 6.91
CA TYR A 34 0.43 1.45 7.08
C TYR A 34 -0.37 2.54 6.38
N THR A 35 -0.23 3.77 6.88
CA THR A 35 -0.77 4.97 6.23
C THR A 35 0.28 5.59 5.32
N VAL A 36 -0.09 5.84 4.06
CA VAL A 36 0.78 6.44 3.03
C VAL A 36 0.15 7.69 2.43
N ASN A 37 0.98 8.58 1.88
CA ASN A 37 0.52 9.77 1.17
C ASN A 37 1.42 10.09 -0.04
N PRO A 38 1.22 9.42 -1.19
CA PRO A 38 2.15 9.49 -2.33
C PRO A 38 2.20 10.86 -3.03
N ASP A 39 1.13 11.64 -2.97
CA ASP A 39 0.97 12.89 -3.75
C ASP A 39 0.67 14.12 -2.89
N GLY A 40 0.84 14.02 -1.57
CA GLY A 40 0.51 15.10 -0.62
C GLY A 40 -0.98 15.40 -0.49
N GLY A 41 -1.85 14.58 -1.10
CA GLY A 41 -3.30 14.66 -0.98
C GLY A 41 -3.83 14.08 0.34
N THR A 42 -4.96 13.40 0.28
CA THR A 42 -5.54 12.72 1.45
C THR A 42 -4.80 11.40 1.69
N PRO A 43 -4.19 11.18 2.88
CA PRO A 43 -3.56 9.91 3.22
C PRO A 43 -4.54 8.75 3.22
N PHE A 44 -4.06 7.54 2.95
CA PHE A 44 -4.88 6.32 2.99
C PHE A 44 -4.06 5.12 3.46
N GLU A 45 -4.77 4.09 3.93
CA GLU A 45 -4.15 2.85 4.40
C GLU A 45 -3.88 1.89 3.24
N VAL A 46 -2.75 1.18 3.35
CA VAL A 46 -2.32 0.11 2.45
C VAL A 46 -1.74 -1.03 3.28
N TYR A 47 -1.73 -2.24 2.72
CA TYR A 47 -0.93 -3.32 3.28
C TYR A 47 0.46 -3.29 2.66
N CYS A 48 1.49 -3.20 3.51
CA CYS A 48 2.88 -3.30 3.11
C CYS A 48 3.42 -4.69 3.38
N ASP A 49 3.95 -5.34 2.33
CA ASP A 49 4.79 -6.52 2.48
C ASP A 49 6.26 -6.06 2.55
N MET A 50 6.82 -6.19 3.74
CA MET A 50 8.19 -5.76 4.07
C MET A 50 9.19 -6.92 4.05
N GLU A 51 8.76 -8.13 3.70
CA GLU A 51 9.56 -9.35 3.87
C GLU A 51 9.88 -10.02 2.53
N THR A 52 8.91 -10.04 1.61
CA THR A 52 9.07 -10.71 0.30
C THR A 52 10.05 -9.96 -0.60
N ASP A 53 11.01 -10.68 -1.18
CA ASP A 53 11.90 -10.18 -2.25
C ASP A 53 12.55 -8.82 -1.95
N GLY A 54 13.03 -8.64 -0.71
CA GLY A 54 13.69 -7.41 -0.26
C GLY A 54 12.75 -6.32 0.27
N GLY A 55 11.44 -6.58 0.35
CA GLY A 55 10.46 -5.75 1.05
C GLY A 55 10.14 -4.41 0.38
N GLY A 56 9.22 -3.68 1.01
CA GLY A 56 8.75 -2.38 0.54
C GLY A 56 7.64 -2.46 -0.52
N TRP A 57 6.95 -3.59 -0.61
CA TRP A 57 5.89 -3.80 -1.58
C TRP A 57 4.57 -3.26 -1.06
N THR A 58 3.90 -2.44 -1.88
CA THR A 58 2.51 -2.02 -1.61
C THR A 58 1.57 -3.04 -2.24
N VAL A 59 0.84 -3.79 -1.41
CA VAL A 59 -0.15 -4.75 -1.89
C VAL A 59 -1.43 -4.01 -2.25
N PHE A 60 -1.86 -4.10 -3.52
CA PHE A 60 -3.10 -3.46 -3.98
C PHE A 60 -4.24 -4.45 -4.27
N GLN A 61 -3.94 -5.75 -4.34
CA GLN A 61 -4.92 -6.81 -4.54
C GLN A 61 -4.43 -8.11 -3.88
N ARG A 62 -5.31 -8.80 -3.13
CA ARG A 62 -5.02 -10.15 -2.60
C ARG A 62 -6.25 -11.06 -2.67
N ARG A 63 -6.05 -12.30 -3.15
CA ARG A 63 -6.97 -13.45 -3.07
C ARG A 63 -6.30 -14.59 -2.30
N GLN A 64 -7.04 -15.27 -1.44
CA GLN A 64 -6.51 -16.36 -0.62
C GLN A 64 -7.56 -17.41 -0.20
N ASP A 65 -8.83 -17.02 -0.02
CA ASP A 65 -9.83 -17.87 0.64
C ASP A 65 -11.27 -17.70 0.12
N GLY A 66 -11.52 -16.76 -0.79
CA GLY A 66 -12.85 -16.48 -1.34
C GLY A 66 -13.79 -15.76 -0.36
N SER A 67 -13.27 -15.18 0.74
CA SER A 67 -14.07 -14.43 1.72
C SER A 67 -14.69 -13.14 1.18
N VAL A 68 -14.15 -12.60 0.08
CA VAL A 68 -14.64 -11.37 -0.54
C VAL A 68 -15.14 -11.62 -1.96
N ASP A 69 -16.33 -11.12 -2.26
CA ASP A 69 -16.89 -11.11 -3.61
C ASP A 69 -16.22 -10.02 -4.46
N PHE A 70 -15.64 -10.42 -5.60
CA PHE A 70 -15.01 -9.53 -6.58
C PHE A 70 -15.92 -9.26 -7.80
N TYR A 71 -17.11 -9.85 -7.85
CA TYR A 71 -18.12 -9.52 -8.85
C TYR A 71 -18.88 -8.23 -8.44
N ARG A 72 -18.25 -7.09 -8.71
CA ARG A 72 -18.65 -5.77 -8.22
C ARG A 72 -18.86 -4.76 -9.35
N TYR A 73 -19.50 -3.64 -9.04
CA TYR A 73 -19.72 -2.55 -9.99
C TYR A 73 -18.51 -1.61 -10.06
N TRP A 74 -18.49 -0.74 -11.08
CA TRP A 74 -17.42 0.24 -11.31
C TRP A 74 -17.05 1.04 -10.06
N ALA A 75 -18.04 1.57 -9.35
CA ALA A 75 -17.81 2.42 -8.17
C ALA A 75 -17.06 1.67 -7.06
N ASP A 76 -17.28 0.37 -6.90
CA ASP A 76 -16.54 -0.44 -5.93
C ASP A 76 -15.08 -0.60 -6.35
N TYR A 77 -14.82 -0.86 -7.64
CA TYR A 77 -13.46 -0.96 -8.17
C TYR A 77 -12.71 0.38 -8.14
N GLU A 78 -13.41 1.50 -8.28
CA GLU A 78 -12.84 2.83 -8.15
C GLU A 78 -12.40 3.12 -6.71
N ASN A 79 -13.29 2.86 -5.74
CA ASN A 79 -13.08 3.19 -4.32
C ASN A 79 -12.24 2.15 -3.54
N GLY A 80 -12.30 0.89 -3.97
CA GLY A 80 -11.75 -0.26 -3.25
C GLY A 80 -12.77 -0.98 -2.37
N PHE A 81 -12.50 -2.24 -2.05
CA PHE A 81 -13.35 -3.10 -1.24
C PHE A 81 -12.53 -4.24 -0.58
N GLY A 82 -13.09 -4.86 0.45
CA GLY A 82 -12.47 -5.96 1.19
C GLY A 82 -11.71 -5.50 2.44
N ASP A 83 -10.79 -6.33 2.92
CA ASP A 83 -10.01 -6.12 4.14
C ASP A 83 -8.51 -6.15 3.80
N LEU A 84 -7.78 -5.08 4.16
CA LEU A 84 -6.33 -4.98 3.93
C LEU A 84 -5.53 -6.09 4.61
N THR A 85 -6.10 -6.77 5.62
CA THR A 85 -5.50 -7.94 6.28
C THR A 85 -6.04 -9.29 5.77
N GLY A 86 -7.03 -9.28 4.86
CA GLY A 86 -7.62 -10.44 4.19
C GLY A 86 -7.65 -10.28 2.65
N GLU A 87 -8.75 -10.68 2.01
CA GLU A 87 -8.94 -10.41 0.57
C GLU A 87 -9.39 -8.98 0.31
N PHE A 88 -8.80 -8.31 -0.67
CA PHE A 88 -9.18 -6.94 -1.01
C PHE A 88 -8.77 -6.49 -2.41
N TRP A 89 -9.37 -5.39 -2.82
CA TRP A 89 -8.97 -4.52 -3.93
C TRP A 89 -8.80 -3.10 -3.39
N LEU A 90 -7.61 -2.51 -3.55
CA LEU A 90 -7.28 -1.21 -2.94
C LEU A 90 -8.13 -0.05 -3.47
N GLY A 91 -8.54 -0.13 -4.74
CA GLY A 91 -9.28 0.91 -5.44
C GLY A 91 -8.44 1.60 -6.51
N LEU A 92 -8.99 1.75 -7.72
CA LEU A 92 -8.32 2.34 -8.87
C LEU A 92 -7.84 3.76 -8.59
N SER A 93 -8.61 4.58 -7.85
CA SER A 93 -8.19 5.95 -7.53
C SER A 93 -6.93 5.98 -6.67
N LYS A 94 -6.75 5.01 -5.75
CA LYS A 94 -5.56 4.92 -4.90
C LYS A 94 -4.38 4.31 -5.66
N ILE A 95 -4.63 3.27 -6.47
CA ILE A 95 -3.61 2.66 -7.33
C ILE A 95 -3.04 3.70 -8.29
N HIS A 96 -3.90 4.48 -8.95
CA HIS A 96 -3.45 5.56 -9.83
C HIS A 96 -2.55 6.56 -9.10
N ARG A 97 -2.91 6.97 -7.87
CA ARG A 97 -2.07 7.89 -7.07
C ARG A 97 -0.69 7.30 -6.73
N LEU A 98 -0.61 5.99 -6.49
CA LEU A 98 0.66 5.30 -6.24
C LEU A 98 1.52 5.16 -7.48
N THR A 99 0.91 4.96 -8.65
CA THR A 99 1.65 4.60 -9.88
C THR A 99 1.78 5.75 -10.89
N LYS A 100 1.28 6.94 -10.56
CA LYS A 100 1.28 8.11 -11.45
C LYS A 100 2.68 8.65 -11.72
N GLU A 101 3.55 8.58 -10.72
CA GLU A 101 4.91 9.11 -10.79
C GLU A 101 5.93 8.00 -10.53
N GLY A 102 7.16 8.18 -11.01
CA GLY A 102 8.25 7.22 -10.80
C GLY A 102 8.26 6.03 -11.77
N SER A 103 9.17 5.10 -11.51
CA SER A 103 9.28 3.83 -12.25
C SER A 103 8.79 2.70 -11.34
N ASN A 104 7.56 2.26 -11.56
CA ASN A 104 6.96 1.23 -10.71
C ASN A 104 7.16 -0.15 -11.31
N THR A 105 7.53 -1.10 -10.46
CA THR A 105 7.60 -2.52 -10.80
C THR A 105 6.36 -3.22 -10.25
N LEU A 106 5.69 -4.00 -11.09
CA LEU A 106 4.58 -4.85 -10.67
C LEU A 106 5.09 -6.28 -10.48
N ARG A 107 4.77 -6.86 -9.33
CA ARG A 107 4.96 -8.27 -9.01
C ARG A 107 3.60 -8.92 -8.78
N VAL A 108 3.40 -10.11 -9.35
CA VAL A 108 2.18 -10.91 -9.18
C VAL A 108 2.59 -12.30 -8.71
N ASP A 109 2.33 -12.60 -7.44
CA ASP A 109 2.50 -13.92 -6.84
C ASP A 109 1.23 -14.76 -7.02
N LEU A 110 1.40 -16.02 -7.42
CA LEU A 110 0.33 -16.97 -7.71
C LEU A 110 0.61 -18.29 -6.99
N GLY A 111 -0.41 -18.82 -6.30
CA GLY A 111 -0.38 -20.14 -5.68
C GLY A 111 -1.39 -21.09 -6.32
N ASP A 112 -1.05 -22.38 -6.41
CA ASP A 112 -2.00 -23.44 -6.76
C ASP A 112 -2.56 -24.18 -5.53
N PHE A 113 -3.54 -25.04 -5.75
CA PHE A 113 -4.19 -25.80 -4.67
C PHE A 113 -3.30 -26.89 -4.06
N GLU A 114 -2.16 -27.20 -4.69
CA GLU A 114 -1.18 -28.15 -4.17
C GLU A 114 -0.12 -27.44 -3.30
N GLY A 115 -0.20 -26.11 -3.18
CA GLY A 115 0.69 -25.28 -2.39
C GLY A 115 1.94 -24.80 -3.14
N ASN A 116 2.02 -25.03 -4.47
CA ASN A 116 3.12 -24.48 -5.26
C ASN A 116 2.90 -23.00 -5.51
N THR A 117 3.97 -22.21 -5.44
CA THR A 117 3.92 -20.75 -5.68
C THR A 117 4.87 -20.33 -6.80
N THR A 118 4.44 -19.39 -7.63
CA THR A 118 5.24 -18.75 -8.68
C THR A 118 5.00 -17.25 -8.68
N TYR A 119 5.84 -16.48 -9.37
CA TYR A 119 5.66 -15.04 -9.51
C TYR A 119 6.01 -14.54 -10.92
N ALA A 120 5.36 -13.45 -11.33
CA ALA A 120 5.67 -12.71 -12.54
C ALA A 120 6.06 -11.26 -12.18
N ASN A 121 7.16 -10.78 -12.77
CA ASN A 121 7.65 -9.42 -12.58
C ASN A 121 7.55 -8.61 -13.88
N TYR A 122 7.05 -7.39 -13.78
CA TYR A 122 6.95 -6.41 -14.85
C TYR A 122 7.69 -5.15 -14.42
N SER A 123 8.80 -4.84 -15.10
CA SER A 123 9.71 -3.73 -14.75
C SER A 123 9.10 -2.33 -14.90
N THR A 124 7.98 -2.22 -15.61
CA THR A 124 7.28 -0.95 -15.82
C THR A 124 5.79 -1.20 -15.73
N PHE A 125 5.15 -0.52 -14.79
CA PHE A 125 3.71 -0.51 -14.60
C PHE A 125 3.25 0.91 -14.28
N ASN A 126 2.36 1.47 -15.09
CA ASN A 126 1.81 2.80 -14.87
C ASN A 126 0.32 2.79 -15.20
N CYS A 127 -0.43 3.71 -14.60
CA CYS A 127 -1.84 3.96 -14.91
C CYS A 127 -2.00 5.26 -15.68
#